data_AF-A0A543KUS5-F1
#
_entry.id   AF-A0A543KUS5-F1
#
_cell.length_a   1.000
_cell.length_b   1.000
_cell.length_c   1.000
_cell.angle_alpha   90.00
_cell.angle_beta   90.00
_cell.angle_gamma   90.00
#
_symmetry.space_group_name_H-M   'P 1'
#
loop_
_entity.id
_entity.type
_entity.pdbx_description
1 polymer ?
#
loop_
_entity_poly.entity_id
_entity_poly.type
_entity_poly.pdbx_seq_one_letter_code
_entity_poly.pdbx_strand_id
1 'polypeptide(L)'
;MVQIYARLKNFFSKYPAETPASVPLAIDTEGSAWKLNLPDGHAMLFGRPGSGKSSVVHGLIRQLAPFVEEGRVRLYGIDPKASELRVYRQSSLFEDIALDQAVDAISVIDQVHGELTSVLDARTVSFESAEDRSAPAPTAVLIIEEFASLLLGLQKMAQTGREAAAKNKEDGEKITVLTGV
;
A
#
# COMPACT_ATOMS: atom_id res chain seq x y z
N MET A 1 -19.43 -6.33 21.87
CA MET A 1 -18.17 -5.73 21.38
C MET A 1 -16.92 -6.40 21.97
N VAL A 2 -16.87 -6.67 23.28
CA VAL A 2 -15.71 -7.32 23.97
C VAL A 2 -15.42 -8.77 23.50
N GLN A 3 -16.46 -9.57 23.24
CA GLN A 3 -16.30 -10.98 22.83
C GLN A 3 -15.63 -11.17 21.44
N ILE A 4 -15.88 -10.26 20.50
CA ILE A 4 -15.32 -10.31 19.13
C ILE A 4 -13.82 -10.00 19.18
N TYR A 5 -13.43 -8.97 19.94
CA TYR A 5 -12.03 -8.59 20.13
C TYR A 5 -11.20 -9.69 20.80
N ALA A 6 -11.75 -10.39 21.80
CA ALA A 6 -11.07 -11.53 22.44
C ALA A 6 -10.86 -12.68 21.45
N ARG A 7 -11.86 -12.97 20.60
CA ARG A 7 -11.78 -14.01 19.58
C ARG A 7 -10.77 -13.68 18.48
N LEU A 8 -10.65 -12.40 18.09
CA LEU A 8 -9.65 -11.92 17.13
C LEU A 8 -8.24 -11.95 17.69
N LYS A 9 -8.02 -11.55 18.95
CA LYS A 9 -6.72 -11.73 19.62
C LYS A 9 -6.29 -13.20 19.64
N ASN A 10 -7.23 -14.11 19.91
CA ASN A 10 -6.96 -15.54 19.88
C ASN A 10 -6.65 -16.08 18.47
N PHE A 11 -7.19 -15.47 17.40
CA PHE A 11 -6.91 -15.90 16.03
C PHE A 11 -5.47 -15.56 15.62
N PHE A 12 -5.07 -14.29 15.67
CA PHE A 12 -3.76 -13.86 15.16
C PHE A 12 -2.60 -14.44 15.97
N SER A 13 -2.78 -14.63 17.28
CA SER A 13 -1.77 -15.32 18.09
C SER A 13 -1.69 -16.82 17.79
N LYS A 14 -2.80 -17.46 17.40
CA LYS A 14 -2.84 -18.88 17.05
C LYS A 14 -2.33 -19.15 15.63
N TYR A 15 -2.53 -18.20 14.73
CA TYR A 15 -2.14 -18.28 13.33
C TYR A 15 -1.32 -17.04 12.93
N PRO A 16 -0.12 -16.86 13.50
CA PRO A 16 0.75 -15.76 13.10
C PRO A 16 1.19 -15.93 11.64
N ALA A 17 1.43 -14.82 10.95
CA ALA A 17 2.12 -14.86 9.68
C ALA A 17 3.58 -15.26 9.93
N GLU A 18 4.05 -16.29 9.22
CA GLU A 18 5.46 -16.74 9.29
C GLU A 18 6.31 -16.02 8.24
N THR A 19 5.68 -15.55 7.17
CA THR A 19 6.31 -14.76 6.11
C THR A 19 5.37 -13.63 5.70
N PRO A 20 5.91 -12.50 5.18
CA PRO A 20 5.09 -11.40 4.70
C PRO A 20 4.31 -11.75 3.41
N ALA A 21 4.69 -12.81 2.69
CA ALA A 21 4.04 -13.24 1.44
C ALA A 21 2.84 -14.19 1.64
N SER A 22 2.66 -14.74 2.84
CA SER A 22 1.58 -15.67 3.17
C SER A 22 0.98 -15.32 4.53
N VAL A 23 -0.14 -14.58 4.51
CA VAL A 23 -0.71 -13.96 5.70
C VAL A 23 -2.03 -14.64 6.09
N PRO A 24 -2.10 -15.35 7.24
CA PRO A 24 -3.36 -15.87 7.77
C PRO A 24 -4.33 -14.74 8.13
N LEU A 25 -5.55 -14.78 7.58
CA LEU A 25 -6.56 -13.73 7.80
C LEU A 25 -7.95 -14.26 8.17
N ALA A 26 -8.23 -15.54 7.93
CA ALA A 26 -9.52 -16.12 8.22
C ALA A 26 -9.42 -17.61 8.59
N ILE A 27 -10.56 -18.18 8.95
CA ILE A 27 -10.77 -19.62 9.06
C ILE A 27 -11.75 -20.01 7.96
N ASP A 28 -11.42 -21.06 7.21
CA ASP A 28 -12.30 -21.60 6.17
C ASP A 28 -13.44 -22.45 6.75
N THR A 29 -14.27 -23.01 5.86
CA THR A 29 -15.41 -23.83 6.25
C THR A 29 -15.04 -25.15 6.92
N GLU A 30 -13.79 -25.59 6.77
CA GLU A 30 -13.27 -26.82 7.37
C GLU A 30 -12.56 -26.57 8.71
N GLY A 31 -12.45 -25.30 9.13
CA GLY A 31 -11.79 -24.92 10.37
C GLY A 31 -10.29 -24.69 10.22
N SER A 32 -9.75 -24.74 9.00
CA SER A 32 -8.35 -24.49 8.70
C SER A 32 -8.09 -23.00 8.49
N ALA A 33 -6.87 -22.55 8.76
CA ALA A 33 -6.51 -21.15 8.55
C ALA A 33 -6.39 -20.85 7.05
N TRP A 34 -7.24 -19.96 6.57
CA TRP A 34 -7.12 -19.40 5.24
C TRP A 34 -6.08 -18.28 5.22
N LYS A 35 -5.15 -18.37 4.27
CA LYS A 35 -4.04 -17.42 4.10
C LYS A 35 -4.20 -16.65 2.80
N LEU A 36 -4.02 -15.33 2.86
CA LEU A 36 -3.79 -14.51 1.69
C LEU A 36 -2.35 -14.73 1.23
N ASN A 37 -2.19 -15.38 0.08
CA ASN A 37 -0.89 -15.56 -0.56
C ASN A 37 -0.73 -14.50 -1.64
N LEU A 38 0.43 -13.85 -1.69
CA LEU A 38 0.77 -12.81 -2.68
C LEU A 38 1.93 -13.25 -3.58
N PRO A 39 1.82 -14.37 -4.33
CA PRO A 39 2.91 -14.86 -5.18
C PRO A 39 3.26 -13.88 -6.30
N ASP A 40 2.24 -13.20 -6.85
CA ASP A 40 2.39 -12.18 -7.90
C ASP A 40 2.39 -10.75 -7.33
N GLY A 41 2.44 -10.61 -6.00
CA GLY A 41 2.59 -9.31 -5.31
C GLY A 41 1.34 -8.45 -5.18
N HIS A 42 0.19 -8.83 -5.76
CA HIS A 42 -1.01 -7.99 -5.77
C HIS A 42 -2.28 -8.74 -5.34
N ALA A 43 -3.16 -8.04 -4.61
CA ALA A 43 -4.49 -8.51 -4.27
C ALA A 43 -5.50 -7.36 -4.31
N MET A 44 -6.75 -7.67 -4.66
CA MET A 44 -7.83 -6.70 -4.68
C MET A 44 -9.00 -7.21 -3.85
N LEU A 45 -9.46 -6.38 -2.91
CA LEU A 45 -10.53 -6.71 -1.97
C LEU A 45 -11.82 -5.99 -2.36
N PHE A 46 -12.88 -6.76 -2.61
CA PHE A 46 -14.20 -6.24 -2.97
C PHE A 46 -15.28 -6.69 -1.98
N GLY A 47 -16.34 -5.90 -1.88
CA GLY A 47 -17.47 -6.22 -1.02
C GLY A 47 -18.34 -5.01 -0.72
N ARG A 48 -19.62 -5.25 -0.43
CA ARG A 48 -20.58 -4.20 -0.08
C ARG A 48 -20.20 -3.53 1.25
N PRO A 49 -20.69 -2.31 1.53
CA PRO A 49 -20.58 -1.74 2.88
C PRO A 49 -21.07 -2.73 3.94
N GLY A 50 -20.34 -2.84 5.05
CA GLY A 50 -20.66 -3.78 6.13
C GLY A 50 -20.22 -5.24 5.89
N SER A 51 -19.62 -5.58 4.75
CA SER A 51 -19.16 -6.96 4.48
C SER A 51 -17.90 -7.37 5.24
N GLY A 52 -17.30 -6.47 6.04
CA GLY A 52 -16.11 -6.76 6.85
C GLY A 52 -14.77 -6.55 6.16
N LYS A 53 -14.71 -5.84 5.02
CA LYS A 53 -13.45 -5.54 4.30
C LYS A 53 -12.40 -4.89 5.20
N SER A 54 -12.79 -3.89 5.99
CA SER A 54 -11.89 -3.18 6.90
C SER A 54 -11.18 -4.13 7.87
N SER A 55 -11.89 -5.15 8.38
CA SER A 55 -11.29 -6.17 9.26
C SER A 55 -10.16 -6.95 8.58
N VAL A 56 -10.26 -7.20 7.26
CA VAL A 56 -9.20 -7.84 6.48
C VAL A 56 -7.98 -6.92 6.37
N VAL A 57 -8.20 -5.63 6.08
CA VAL A 57 -7.13 -4.61 6.00
C VAL A 57 -6.41 -4.45 7.34
N HIS A 58 -7.15 -4.25 8.44
CA HIS A 58 -6.55 -4.15 9.77
C HIS A 58 -5.89 -5.47 10.21
N GLY A 59 -6.45 -6.62 9.84
CA GLY A 59 -5.85 -7.93 10.08
C GLY A 59 -4.52 -8.12 9.35
N LEU A 60 -4.44 -7.68 8.09
CA LEU A 60 -3.21 -7.69 7.29
C LEU A 60 -2.14 -6.81 7.94
N ILE A 61 -2.46 -5.55 8.28
CA ILE A 61 -1.53 -4.63 8.94
C ILE A 61 -1.03 -5.23 10.26
N ARG A 62 -1.92 -5.82 11.07
CA ARG A 62 -1.56 -6.47 12.32
C ARG A 62 -0.59 -7.63 12.14
N GLN A 63 -0.84 -8.49 11.15
CA GLN A 63 0.02 -9.64 10.87
C GLN A 63 1.37 -9.23 10.28
N LEU A 64 1.42 -8.11 9.56
CA LEU A 64 2.64 -7.56 8.99
C LEU A 64 3.48 -6.75 9.99
N ALA A 65 2.88 -6.24 11.08
CA ALA A 65 3.57 -5.39 12.06
C ALA A 65 4.89 -5.97 12.60
N PRO A 66 5.01 -7.26 12.99
CA PRO A 66 6.29 -7.82 13.43
C PRO A 66 7.38 -7.75 12.34
N PHE A 67 7.02 -7.92 11.07
CA PHE A 67 7.96 -7.81 9.95
C PHE A 67 8.37 -6.36 9.68
N VAL A 68 7.52 -5.38 10.02
CA VAL A 68 7.89 -3.96 10.00
C VAL A 68 8.91 -3.67 11.09
N GLU A 69 8.68 -4.17 12.31
CA GLU A 69 9.60 -4.02 13.44
C GLU A 69 10.96 -4.69 13.17
N GLU A 70 10.97 -5.82 12.46
CA GLU A 70 12.19 -6.51 11.99
C GLU A 70 12.87 -5.83 10.80
N GLY A 71 12.30 -4.76 10.23
CA GLY A 71 12.81 -4.08 9.04
C GLY A 71 12.71 -4.90 7.75
N ARG A 72 11.84 -5.92 7.71
CA ARG A 72 11.61 -6.81 6.56
C ARG A 72 10.45 -6.36 5.68
N VAL A 73 9.58 -5.49 6.18
CA VAL A 73 8.44 -4.92 5.45
C VAL A 73 8.41 -3.40 5.67
N ARG A 74 8.10 -2.66 4.61
CA ARG A 74 7.77 -1.22 4.65
C ARG A 74 6.32 -1.05 4.23
N LEU A 75 5.47 -0.47 5.08
CA LEU A 75 4.07 -0.23 4.74
C LEU A 75 3.85 1.19 4.25
N TYR A 76 3.06 1.32 3.19
CA TYR A 76 2.61 2.57 2.62
C TYR A 76 1.08 2.57 2.53
N GLY A 77 0.45 3.71 2.78
CA GLY A 77 -1.01 3.82 2.85
C GLY A 77 -1.57 4.92 1.96
N ILE A 78 -2.67 4.64 1.28
CA ILE A 78 -3.51 5.63 0.60
C ILE A 78 -4.95 5.37 1.01
N ASP A 79 -5.60 6.34 1.64
CA ASP A 79 -7.00 6.28 2.05
C ASP A 79 -7.63 7.65 1.81
N PRO A 80 -8.11 7.94 0.57
CA PRO A 80 -8.59 9.27 0.21
C PRO A 80 -9.82 9.74 1.00
N LYS A 81 -10.46 8.84 1.77
CA LYS A 81 -11.61 9.14 2.63
C LYS A 81 -11.21 9.28 4.11
N ALA A 82 -9.95 9.05 4.45
CA ALA A 82 -9.45 8.96 5.81
C ALA A 82 -10.30 8.04 6.70
N SER A 83 -10.87 6.96 6.17
CA SER A 83 -11.83 6.11 6.88
C SER A 83 -11.16 5.08 7.79
N GLU A 84 -10.15 4.37 7.30
CA GLU A 84 -9.59 3.17 7.93
C GLU A 84 -8.12 3.37 8.31
N LEU A 85 -7.33 4.03 7.46
CA LEU A 85 -5.89 4.18 7.70
C LEU A 85 -5.53 5.36 8.60
N ARG A 86 -6.48 6.29 8.84
CA ARG A 86 -6.26 7.46 9.70
C ARG A 86 -5.77 7.09 11.10
N VAL A 87 -6.16 5.93 11.62
CA VAL A 87 -5.76 5.46 12.96
C VAL A 87 -4.25 5.24 13.08
N TYR A 88 -3.57 4.99 11.95
CA TYR A 88 -2.15 4.67 11.90
C TYR A 88 -1.25 5.88 11.64
N ARG A 89 -1.81 7.08 11.44
CA ARG A 89 -1.05 8.29 11.08
C ARG A 89 0.08 8.64 12.05
N GLN A 90 -0.05 8.28 13.32
CA GLN A 90 0.96 8.52 14.36
C GLN A 90 1.71 7.25 14.77
N SER A 91 1.49 6.14 14.07
CA SER A 91 2.19 4.88 14.32
C SER A 91 3.49 4.82 13.53
N SER A 92 4.47 4.07 14.04
CA SER A 92 5.68 3.72 13.30
C SER A 92 5.49 2.57 12.31
N LEU A 93 4.24 2.13 12.09
CA LEU A 93 3.95 0.99 11.22
C LEU A 93 4.02 1.33 9.74
N PHE A 94 3.79 2.60 9.39
CA PHE A 94 3.81 3.07 8.01
C PHE A 94 4.96 4.04 7.81
N GLU A 95 5.62 3.91 6.66
CA GLU A 95 6.60 4.88 6.17
C GLU A 95 5.89 6.18 5.78
N ASP A 96 4.75 6.07 5.09
CA ASP A 96 3.92 7.21 4.71
C ASP A 96 2.44 6.82 4.52
N ILE A 97 1.53 7.77 4.75
CA ILE A 97 0.08 7.61 4.59
C ILE A 97 -0.55 8.88 4.00
N ALA A 98 -1.13 8.76 2.80
CA ALA A 98 -1.97 9.80 2.20
C ALA A 98 -3.45 9.60 2.61
N LEU A 99 -4.09 10.61 3.21
CA LEU A 99 -5.45 10.49 3.78
C LEU A 99 -6.53 11.35 3.10
N ASP A 100 -6.19 12.29 2.22
CA ASP A 100 -7.17 13.28 1.75
C ASP A 100 -6.82 13.90 0.40
N GLN A 101 -5.58 14.36 0.24
CA GLN A 101 -5.17 15.04 -0.98
C GLN A 101 -4.60 14.05 -1.99
N ALA A 102 -5.09 14.10 -3.23
CA ALA A 102 -4.60 13.22 -4.29
C ALA A 102 -3.12 13.49 -4.66
N VAL A 103 -2.60 14.69 -4.37
CA VAL A 103 -1.16 14.98 -4.50
C VAL A 103 -0.33 14.18 -3.50
N ASP A 104 -0.82 13.97 -2.28
CA ASP A 104 -0.13 13.16 -1.27
C ASP A 104 -0.08 11.69 -1.72
N ALA A 105 -1.15 11.21 -2.36
CA ALA A 105 -1.20 9.86 -2.91
C ALA A 105 -0.16 9.64 -4.02
N ILE A 106 0.10 10.66 -4.86
CA ILE A 106 1.17 10.60 -5.86
C ILE A 106 2.53 10.49 -5.18
N SER A 107 2.80 11.31 -4.16
CA SER A 107 4.04 11.26 -3.39
C SER A 107 4.29 9.88 -2.76
N VAL A 108 3.24 9.24 -2.23
CA VAL A 108 3.34 7.87 -1.69
C VAL A 108 3.63 6.85 -2.79
N ILE A 109 2.98 6.96 -3.95
CA ILE A 109 3.23 6.09 -5.10
C ILE A 109 4.67 6.24 -5.59
N ASP A 110 5.18 7.46 -5.68
CA ASP A 110 6.55 7.76 -6.11
C ASP A 110 7.58 7.18 -5.13
N GLN A 111 7.33 7.25 -3.83
CA GLN A 111 8.18 6.60 -2.82
C GLN A 111 8.23 5.08 -3.02
N VAL A 112 7.07 4.44 -3.15
CA VAL A 112 6.99 2.99 -3.42
C VAL A 112 7.70 2.63 -4.72
N HIS A 113 7.53 3.42 -5.78
CA HIS A 113 8.25 3.23 -7.03
C HIS A 113 9.77 3.36 -6.85
N GLY A 114 10.23 4.36 -6.10
CA GLY A 114 11.64 4.53 -5.74
C GLY A 114 12.22 3.30 -5.04
N GLU A 115 11.50 2.74 -4.07
CA GLU A 115 11.87 1.50 -3.38
C GLU A 115 12.05 0.33 -4.36
N LEU A 116 11.06 0.11 -5.24
CA LEU A 116 11.13 -0.95 -6.25
C LEU A 116 12.33 -0.76 -7.19
N THR A 117 12.55 0.47 -7.66
CA THR A 117 13.63 0.78 -8.61
C THR A 117 15.00 0.57 -7.96
N SER A 118 15.16 1.00 -6.70
CA SER A 118 16.41 0.83 -5.95
C SER A 118 16.82 -0.64 -5.79
N VAL A 119 15.84 -1.52 -5.57
CA VAL A 119 16.06 -2.98 -5.48
C VAL A 119 16.48 -3.55 -6.84
N LEU A 120 15.88 -3.08 -7.93
CA LEU A 120 16.25 -3.49 -9.28
C LEU A 120 17.67 -3.02 -9.65
N ASP A 121 17.99 -1.76 -9.37
CA ASP A 121 19.32 -1.19 -9.64
C ASP A 121 20.39 -1.92 -8.83
N ALA A 122 20.15 -2.17 -7.54
CA ALA A 122 21.06 -2.96 -6.71
C ALA A 122 21.28 -4.37 -7.28
N ARG A 123 20.23 -5.04 -7.79
CA ARG A 123 20.35 -6.36 -8.44
C ARG A 123 21.08 -6.29 -9.78
N THR A 124 20.95 -5.19 -10.52
CA THR A 124 21.57 -4.98 -11.83
C THR A 124 23.05 -4.63 -11.71
N VAL A 125 23.47 -3.96 -10.63
CA VAL A 125 24.88 -3.68 -10.33
C VAL A 125 25.59 -4.91 -9.75
N SER A 126 24.86 -5.81 -9.09
CA SER A 126 25.41 -6.98 -8.36
C SER A 126 25.52 -8.26 -9.19
N PHE A 127 25.84 -8.19 -10.49
CA PHE A 127 26.11 -9.40 -11.29
C PHE A 127 27.44 -10.09 -10.92
N GLU A 128 28.29 -9.44 -10.11
CA GLU A 128 29.52 -10.02 -9.60
C GLU A 128 29.36 -10.35 -8.10
N SER A 129 29.55 -11.63 -7.76
CA SER A 129 29.60 -12.23 -6.41
C SER A 129 28.26 -12.47 -5.67
N ALA A 130 27.94 -13.77 -5.53
CA ALA A 130 26.78 -14.26 -4.78
C ALA A 130 26.98 -14.26 -3.25
N GLU A 131 28.14 -13.83 -2.77
CA GLU A 131 28.63 -14.06 -1.40
C GLU A 131 28.45 -12.87 -0.45
N ASP A 132 28.14 -11.67 -0.95
CA ASP A 132 28.05 -10.44 -0.13
C ASP A 132 26.59 -9.98 0.14
N ARG A 133 25.63 -10.91 0.06
CA ARG A 133 24.21 -10.60 0.29
C ARG A 133 23.97 -10.36 1.78
N SER A 134 24.18 -9.10 2.20
CA SER A 134 23.45 -8.46 3.28
C SER A 134 21.94 -8.76 3.16
N ALA A 135 21.24 -8.81 4.28
CA ALA A 135 19.86 -9.27 4.41
C ALA A 135 18.94 -8.89 3.23
N PRO A 136 18.00 -9.77 2.82
CA PRO A 136 17.12 -9.49 1.69
C PRO A 136 16.42 -8.14 1.85
N ALA A 137 16.40 -7.35 0.78
CA ALA A 137 15.77 -6.03 0.78
C ALA A 137 14.33 -6.11 1.32
N PRO A 138 13.88 -5.11 2.11
CA PRO A 138 12.54 -5.11 2.67
C PRO A 138 11.47 -5.16 1.59
N THR A 139 10.36 -5.84 1.88
CA THR A 139 9.20 -5.88 0.99
C THR A 139 8.38 -4.61 1.17
N ALA A 140 8.26 -3.78 0.13
CA ALA A 140 7.33 -2.65 0.12
C ALA A 140 5.90 -3.13 -0.10
N VAL A 141 4.97 -2.73 0.76
CA VAL A 141 3.54 -3.08 0.67
C VAL A 141 2.72 -1.80 0.64
N LEU A 142 2.03 -1.56 -0.47
CA LEU A 142 1.12 -0.43 -0.64
C LEU A 142 -0.33 -0.87 -0.40
N ILE A 143 -0.98 -0.26 0.58
CA ILE A 143 -2.39 -0.47 0.90
C ILE A 143 -3.18 0.73 0.39
N ILE A 144 -4.11 0.48 -0.55
CA ILE A 144 -5.00 1.50 -1.08
C ILE A 144 -6.41 1.20 -0.60
N GLU A 145 -6.89 1.97 0.37
CA GLU A 145 -8.29 1.99 0.76
C GLU A 145 -9.09 2.83 -0.24
N GLU A 146 -10.18 2.25 -0.75
CA GLU A 146 -11.06 2.88 -1.73
C GLU A 146 -10.35 3.33 -3.04
N PHE A 147 -9.86 2.34 -3.80
CA PHE A 147 -9.21 2.54 -5.09
C PHE A 147 -10.00 3.42 -6.08
N ALA A 148 -11.33 3.31 -6.10
CA ALA A 148 -12.16 4.11 -7.00
C ALA A 148 -12.09 5.61 -6.69
N SER A 149 -11.99 5.99 -5.41
CA SER A 149 -11.86 7.41 -5.03
C SER A 149 -10.49 7.97 -5.40
N LEU A 150 -9.44 7.16 -5.27
CA LEU A 150 -8.11 7.51 -5.76
C LEU A 150 -8.13 7.80 -7.27
N LEU A 151 -8.69 6.87 -8.06
CA LEU A 151 -8.76 7.02 -9.52
C LEU A 151 -9.50 8.30 -9.93
N LEU A 152 -10.65 8.58 -9.30
CA LEU A 152 -11.42 9.79 -9.55
C LEU A 152 -10.64 11.05 -9.17
N GLY A 153 -9.90 11.03 -8.06
CA GLY A 153 -9.04 12.14 -7.63
C GLY A 153 -7.95 12.44 -8.65
N LEU A 154 -7.24 11.40 -9.11
CA LEU A 154 -6.18 11.52 -10.11
C LEU A 154 -6.71 12.04 -11.46
N GLN A 155 -7.88 11.57 -11.89
CA GLN A 155 -8.53 12.05 -13.11
C GLN A 155 -8.87 13.54 -13.04
N LYS A 156 -9.45 13.99 -11.90
CA LYS A 156 -9.75 15.40 -11.68
C LYS A 156 -8.50 16.27 -11.73
N MET A 157 -7.42 15.85 -11.06
CA MET A 157 -6.14 16.57 -11.10
C MET A 157 -5.58 16.68 -12.52
N ALA A 158 -5.60 15.58 -13.28
CA ALA A 158 -5.13 15.57 -14.65
C ALA A 158 -5.94 16.53 -15.54
N GLN A 159 -7.26 16.60 -15.33
CA GLN A 159 -8.13 17.53 -16.06
C GLN A 159 -7.83 18.99 -15.70
N THR A 160 -7.73 19.31 -14.40
CA THR A 160 -7.38 20.67 -13.94
C THR A 160 -6.01 21.11 -14.45
N GLY A 161 -5.02 20.21 -14.50
CA GLY A 161 -3.71 20.50 -15.07
C GLY A 161 -3.78 20.84 -16.56
N ARG A 162 -4.61 20.13 -17.34
CA ARG A 162 -4.84 20.45 -18.76
C ARG A 162 -5.55 21.79 -18.95
N GLU A 163 -6.54 22.09 -18.12
CA GLU A 163 -7.29 23.36 -18.17
C GLU A 163 -6.39 24.55 -17.81
N ALA A 164 -5.54 24.42 -16.79
CA ALA A 164 -4.55 25.43 -16.42
C ALA A 164 -3.51 25.66 -17.54
N ALA A 165 -3.03 24.58 -18.18
CA ALA A 165 -2.12 24.66 -19.31
C ALA A 165 -2.78 25.32 -20.55
N ALA A 166 -4.07 25.08 -20.77
CA ALA A 166 -4.83 25.71 -21.85
C ALA A 166 -5.05 27.21 -21.59
N LYS A 167 -5.40 27.61 -20.37
CA LYS A 167 -5.61 29.02 -20.00
C LYS A 167 -4.32 29.85 -20.03
N ASN A 168 -3.20 29.27 -19.59
CA ASN A 168 -1.88 29.91 -19.71
C ASN A 168 -1.46 30.12 -21.18
N LYS A 169 -2.03 29.36 -22.13
CA LYS A 169 -1.80 29.54 -23.56
C LYS A 169 -2.62 30.68 -24.18
N GLU A 170 -3.70 31.10 -23.51
CA GLU A 170 -4.59 32.18 -23.96
C GLU A 170 -4.21 33.57 -23.39
N ASP A 171 -3.63 33.63 -22.18
CA ASP A 171 -3.40 34.90 -21.45
C ASP A 171 -2.00 35.54 -21.59
N GLY A 172 -0.97 34.87 -22.15
CA GLY A 172 0.32 35.55 -22.34
C GLY A 172 1.49 34.67 -22.79
N GLU A 173 2.11 35.11 -23.89
CA GLU A 173 3.40 34.67 -24.48
C GLU A 173 3.56 33.19 -24.86
N LYS A 174 3.96 32.94 -26.12
CA LYS A 174 4.19 31.60 -26.66
C LYS A 174 5.29 30.87 -25.88
N ILE A 175 4.89 30.00 -24.94
CA ILE A 175 5.77 28.97 -24.40
C ILE A 175 5.39 27.63 -25.07
N THR A 176 6.29 27.15 -25.92
CA THR A 176 6.20 25.83 -26.55
C THR A 176 6.67 24.77 -25.54
N VAL A 177 5.76 23.92 -25.08
CA VAL A 177 6.10 22.71 -24.31
C VAL A 177 5.98 21.51 -25.25
N LEU A 178 7.10 20.81 -25.47
CA LEU A 178 7.14 19.51 -26.15
C LEU A 178 6.89 18.41 -25.11
N THR A 179 5.85 17.60 -25.28
CA THR A 179 5.65 16.38 -24.48
C THR A 179 5.92 15.16 -25.37
N GLY A 180 6.78 14.25 -24.90
CA GLY A 180 7.07 12.98 -25.55
C GLY A 180 5.91 12.00 -25.48
N VAL A 181 5.83 11.14 -26.49
CA VAL A 181 4.82 10.10 -26.73
C VAL A 181 4.68 9.10 -25.59
#